data_AF-A0A091KXG9-F1
#
_entry.id   AF-A0A091KXG9-F1
#
_cell.length_a   1.000
_cell.length_b   1.000
_cell.length_c   1.000
_cell.angle_alpha   90.00
_cell.angle_beta   90.00
_cell.angle_gamma   90.00
#
_symmetry.space_group_name_H-M   'P 1'
#
loop_
_entity.id
_entity.type
_entity.pdbx_description
1 polymer ?
#
loop_
_entity_poly.entity_id
_entity_poly.type
_entity_poly.pdbx_seq_one_letter_code
_entity_poly.pdbx_strand_id
1 'polypeptide(L)'
;WLDESIIQDITPKLLGDWPNTYTYTKALSEYLIQQEKGNLNIAIIRPSIVGASWHEPFPGWIDSFNGTSGIFVAAGKGILRTVIANNEAVADMIPVDVAINLTLAAGWYTAVHRPKNMLVYNCTTGGINPFFWGEM
;
A
#
# COMPACT_ATOMS: atom_id res chain seq x y z
N TRP A 1 23.57 -19.26 7.27
CA TRP A 1 22.13 -18.96 7.24
C TRP A 1 21.61 -19.01 8.67
N LEU A 2 20.67 -18.14 9.04
CA LEU A 2 20.02 -18.17 10.35
C LEU A 2 19.14 -19.42 10.46
N ASP A 3 19.12 -20.04 11.64
CA ASP A 3 18.26 -21.18 11.91
C ASP A 3 16.79 -20.74 11.99
N GLU A 4 15.87 -21.60 11.57
CA GLU A 4 14.44 -21.30 11.50
C GLU A 4 13.86 -21.04 12.90
N SER A 5 14.37 -21.76 13.91
CA SER A 5 14.04 -21.54 15.32
C SER A 5 14.34 -20.10 15.77
N ILE A 6 15.53 -19.61 15.41
CA ILE A 6 15.97 -18.25 15.73
C ILE A 6 15.07 -17.22 15.03
N ILE A 7 14.71 -17.45 13.77
CA ILE A 7 13.82 -16.56 13.00
C ILE A 7 12.45 -16.46 13.68
N GLN A 8 11.87 -17.59 14.10
CA GLN A 8 10.58 -17.61 14.78
C GLN A 8 10.64 -16.86 16.12
N ASP A 9 11.72 -17.00 16.87
CA ASP A 9 11.89 -16.33 18.17
C ASP A 9 12.09 -14.80 18.07
N ILE A 10 12.80 -14.34 17.03
CA ILE A 10 13.06 -12.90 16.87
C ILE A 10 11.93 -12.14 16.16
N THR A 11 11.15 -12.83 15.31
CA THR A 11 10.13 -12.18 14.46
C THR A 11 9.12 -11.33 15.25
N PRO A 12 8.52 -11.82 16.36
CA PRO A 12 7.58 -11.02 17.16
C PRO A 12 8.22 -9.74 17.72
N LYS A 13 9.49 -9.82 18.13
CA LYS A 13 10.23 -8.66 18.66
C LYS A 13 10.56 -7.64 17.58
N LEU A 14 10.82 -8.09 16.35
CA LEU A 14 11.07 -7.21 15.22
C LEU A 14 9.79 -6.55 14.72
N LEU A 15 8.68 -7.31 14.68
CA LEU A 15 7.40 -6.78 14.22
C LEU A 15 6.80 -5.76 15.19
N GLY A 16 6.88 -5.98 16.51
CA GLY A 16 6.26 -5.06 17.47
C GLY A 16 4.78 -4.83 17.14
N ASP A 17 4.40 -3.56 16.96
CA ASP A 17 3.02 -3.15 16.63
C ASP A 17 2.68 -3.23 15.13
N TRP A 18 3.64 -3.60 14.27
CA TRP A 18 3.37 -3.71 12.84
C TRP A 18 2.48 -4.92 12.56
N PRO A 19 1.40 -4.75 11.76
CA PRO A 19 0.42 -5.81 11.54
C PRO A 19 0.99 -7.01 10.78
N ASN A 20 2.07 -6.83 10.03
CA ASN A 20 2.76 -7.91 9.32
C ASN A 20 4.19 -7.50 8.91
N THR A 21 4.94 -8.48 8.41
CA THR A 21 6.31 -8.32 7.89
C THR A 21 6.37 -7.38 6.68
N TYR A 22 5.31 -7.31 5.87
CA TYR A 22 5.26 -6.41 4.72
C TYR A 22 5.25 -4.94 5.15
N THR A 23 4.36 -4.55 6.07
CA THR A 23 4.30 -3.17 6.57
C THR A 23 5.57 -2.78 7.31
N TYR A 24 6.14 -3.71 8.09
CA TYR A 24 7.41 -3.50 8.77
C TYR A 24 8.56 -3.23 7.78
N THR A 25 8.71 -4.08 6.76
CA THR A 25 9.79 -3.95 5.78
C THR A 25 9.64 -2.70 4.91
N LYS A 26 8.41 -2.28 4.59
CA LYS A 26 8.16 -1.00 3.91
C LYS A 26 8.57 0.19 4.77
N ALA A 27 8.21 0.21 6.05
CA ALA A 27 8.63 1.27 6.97
C ALA A 27 10.15 1.32 7.16
N LEU A 28 10.79 0.15 7.30
CA LEU A 28 12.26 0.05 7.35
C LEU A 28 12.91 0.59 6.07
N SER A 29 12.32 0.32 4.91
CA SER A 29 12.80 0.83 3.62
C SER A 29 12.74 2.35 3.56
N GLU A 30 11.65 2.96 4.02
CA GLU A 30 11.53 4.43 4.08
C GLU A 30 12.58 5.05 5.01
N TYR A 31 12.81 4.42 6.17
CA TYR A 31 13.86 4.85 7.09
C TYR A 31 15.24 4.76 6.44
N LEU A 32 15.56 3.63 5.79
CA LEU A 32 16.83 3.44 5.10
C LEU A 32 17.03 4.47 3.99
N ILE A 33 16.00 4.74 3.19
CA ILE A 33 16.04 5.78 2.14
C ILE A 33 16.32 7.15 2.76
N GLN A 34 15.69 7.49 3.88
CA GLN A 34 15.93 8.77 4.55
C GLN A 34 17.38 8.92 5.04
N GLN A 35 18.02 7.83 5.49
CA GLN A 35 19.43 7.82 5.90
C GLN A 35 20.39 7.89 4.71
N GLU A 36 20.12 7.11 3.66
CA GLU A 36 21.08 6.83 2.57
C GLU A 36 20.80 7.61 1.28
N LYS A 37 19.79 8.50 1.23
CA LYS A 37 19.41 9.21 0.00
C LYS A 37 20.53 10.02 -0.66
N GLY A 38 21.53 10.46 0.11
CA GLY A 38 22.60 11.33 -0.38
C GLY A 38 22.06 12.54 -1.16
N ASN A 39 22.49 12.66 -2.42
CA ASN A 39 22.09 13.74 -3.34
C ASN A 39 20.98 13.32 -4.32
N LEU A 40 20.33 12.17 -4.11
CA LEU A 40 19.24 11.71 -4.96
C LEU A 40 17.96 12.52 -4.70
N ASN A 41 17.26 12.87 -5.78
CA ASN A 41 15.93 13.47 -5.67
C ASN A 41 14.92 12.33 -5.50
N ILE A 42 14.41 12.16 -4.28
CA ILE A 42 13.51 11.06 -3.92
C ILE A 42 12.20 11.62 -3.37
N ALA A 43 11.10 10.96 -3.74
CA ALA A 43 9.81 11.09 -3.10
C ALA A 43 9.32 9.70 -2.68
N ILE A 44 8.57 9.65 -1.59
CA ILE A 44 7.90 8.45 -1.10
C ILE A 44 6.41 8.59 -1.40
N ILE A 45 5.82 7.52 -1.93
CA ILE A 45 4.39 7.44 -2.17
C ILE A 45 3.86 6.30 -1.31
N ARG A 46 2.84 6.59 -0.51
CA ARG A 46 2.16 5.67 0.39
C ARG A 46 0.72 5.47 -0.10
N PRO A 47 0.49 4.57 -1.06
CA PRO A 47 -0.85 4.19 -1.42
C PRO A 47 -1.50 3.35 -0.32
N SER A 48 -2.83 3.46 -0.17
CA SER A 48 -3.61 2.45 0.54
C SER A 48 -3.76 1.18 -0.32
N ILE A 49 -4.76 0.35 -0.05
CA ILE A 49 -4.98 -0.86 -0.81
C ILE A 49 -5.27 -0.48 -2.27
N VAL A 50 -4.45 -0.95 -3.20
CA VAL A 50 -4.66 -0.67 -4.62
C VAL A 50 -5.63 -1.69 -5.19
N GLY A 51 -6.74 -1.21 -5.75
CA GLY A 51 -7.76 -2.00 -6.43
C GLY A 51 -7.71 -1.85 -7.94
N ALA A 52 -8.78 -2.29 -8.60
CA ALA A 52 -8.94 -2.15 -10.05
C ALA A 52 -8.96 -0.69 -10.50
N SER A 53 -8.67 -0.45 -11.78
CA SER A 53 -8.72 0.88 -12.37
C SER A 53 -10.12 1.48 -12.34
N TRP A 54 -10.18 2.80 -12.16
CA TRP A 54 -11.42 3.53 -12.29
C TRP A 54 -11.70 3.93 -13.73
N HIS A 55 -10.68 4.42 -14.45
CA HIS A 55 -10.77 4.91 -15.81
C HIS A 55 -9.76 4.29 -16.77
N GLU A 56 -8.48 4.26 -16.43
CA GLU A 56 -7.41 3.86 -17.37
C GLU A 56 -6.77 2.51 -16.98
N PRO A 57 -6.50 1.60 -17.93
CA PRO A 57 -6.75 1.69 -19.38
C PRO A 57 -8.24 1.54 -19.77
N PHE A 58 -9.04 0.92 -18.90
CA PHE A 58 -10.50 0.90 -18.94
C PHE A 58 -11.01 0.55 -17.52
N PRO A 59 -12.26 0.84 -17.15
CA PRO A 59 -12.78 0.57 -15.81
C PRO A 59 -12.74 -0.92 -15.44
N GLY A 60 -12.26 -1.24 -14.24
CA GLY A 60 -12.20 -2.62 -13.73
C GLY A 60 -10.99 -3.43 -14.20
N TRP A 61 -10.03 -2.81 -14.90
CA TRP A 61 -8.78 -3.46 -15.29
C TRP A 61 -7.91 -3.77 -14.06
N ILE A 62 -7.32 -4.96 -14.07
CA ILE A 62 -6.34 -5.45 -13.11
C ILE A 62 -5.25 -6.21 -13.86
N ASP A 63 -4.02 -6.15 -13.38
CA ASP A 63 -2.89 -6.91 -13.91
C ASP A 63 -2.75 -8.30 -13.25
N SER A 64 -3.26 -8.43 -12.01
CA SER A 64 -3.13 -9.63 -11.20
C SER A 64 -4.27 -9.79 -10.19
N PHE A 65 -4.54 -11.03 -9.80
CA PHE A 65 -5.52 -11.38 -8.76
C PHE A 65 -4.90 -11.42 -7.35
N ASN A 66 -3.75 -10.78 -7.16
CA ASN A 66 -3.06 -10.82 -5.88
C ASN A 66 -3.78 -9.95 -4.85
N GLY A 67 -3.72 -10.37 -3.58
CA GLY A 67 -4.29 -9.62 -2.46
C GLY A 67 -5.79 -9.39 -2.58
N THR A 68 -6.21 -8.13 -2.46
CA THR A 68 -7.62 -7.73 -2.42
C THR A 68 -8.34 -7.92 -3.74
N SER A 69 -7.67 -7.75 -4.89
CA SER A 69 -8.28 -8.02 -6.20
C SER A 69 -8.80 -9.46 -6.31
N GLY A 70 -8.07 -10.44 -5.76
CA GLY A 70 -8.51 -11.83 -5.70
C GLY A 70 -9.74 -12.04 -4.80
N ILE A 71 -9.80 -11.36 -3.66
CA ILE A 71 -10.94 -11.38 -2.74
C ILE A 71 -12.21 -10.89 -3.46
N PHE A 72 -12.14 -9.74 -4.13
CA PHE A 72 -13.30 -9.19 -4.85
C PHE A 72 -13.75 -10.06 -6.01
N VAL A 73 -12.82 -10.65 -6.75
CA VAL A 73 -13.18 -11.55 -7.86
C VAL A 73 -13.82 -12.83 -7.35
N ALA A 74 -13.30 -13.41 -6.27
CA ALA A 74 -13.90 -14.59 -5.64
C ALA A 74 -15.28 -14.29 -5.06
N ALA A 75 -15.47 -13.12 -4.46
CA ALA A 75 -16.76 -12.66 -3.94
C ALA A 75 -17.76 -12.40 -5.07
N GLY A 76 -17.36 -11.67 -6.12
CA GLY A 76 -18.20 -11.38 -7.28
C GLY A 76 -18.61 -12.63 -8.07
N LYS A 77 -17.79 -13.70 -8.03
CA LYS A 77 -18.13 -15.02 -8.58
C LYS A 77 -18.99 -15.89 -7.65
N GLY A 78 -19.25 -15.45 -6.41
CA GLY A 78 -19.99 -16.22 -5.41
C GLY A 78 -19.22 -17.39 -4.80
N ILE A 79 -17.91 -17.49 -5.04
CA ILE A 79 -17.03 -18.52 -4.49
C ILE A 79 -16.72 -18.18 -3.03
N LEU A 80 -16.37 -16.92 -2.78
CA LEU A 80 -16.13 -16.40 -1.44
C LEU A 80 -17.43 -15.80 -0.91
N ARG A 81 -17.92 -16.34 0.21
CA ARG A 81 -19.19 -15.91 0.81
C ARG A 81 -19.02 -15.14 2.12
N THR A 82 -17.89 -15.32 2.80
CA THR A 82 -17.60 -14.69 4.07
C THR A 82 -16.11 -14.34 4.16
N VAL A 83 -15.81 -13.21 4.79
CA VAL A 83 -14.45 -12.75 5.10
C VAL A 83 -14.41 -12.40 6.58
N ILE A 84 -13.33 -12.77 7.26
CA ILE A 84 -13.09 -12.33 8.64
C ILE A 84 -12.48 -10.93 8.57
N ALA A 85 -13.23 -9.93 9.00
CA ALA A 85 -12.79 -8.54 9.05
C ALA A 85 -13.32 -7.86 10.32
N ASN A 86 -12.65 -6.79 10.75
CA ASN A 86 -13.22 -5.88 11.72
C ASN A 86 -14.15 -4.90 10.99
N ASN A 87 -15.45 -4.96 11.26
CA ASN A 87 -16.44 -4.12 10.60
C ASN A 87 -16.24 -2.62 10.87
N GLU A 88 -15.57 -2.26 11.96
CA GLU A 88 -15.24 -0.87 12.32
C GLU A 88 -13.90 -0.41 11.71
N ALA A 89 -13.15 -1.30 11.05
CA ALA A 89 -11.93 -0.90 10.37
C ALA A 89 -12.24 -0.24 9.02
N VAL A 90 -11.45 0.77 8.67
CA VAL A 90 -11.55 1.46 7.38
C VAL A 90 -11.00 0.57 6.27
N ALA A 91 -11.81 0.32 5.25
CA ALA A 91 -11.45 -0.36 4.01
C ALA A 91 -10.92 0.66 2.98
N ASP A 92 -9.77 1.27 3.29
CA ASP A 92 -9.17 2.30 2.44
C ASP A 92 -8.60 1.70 1.16
N MET A 93 -9.23 2.04 0.03
CA MET A 93 -8.89 1.53 -1.29
C MET A 93 -8.79 2.66 -2.30
N ILE A 94 -7.74 2.59 -3.13
CA ILE A 94 -7.54 3.49 -4.24
C ILE A 94 -7.49 2.74 -5.58
N PRO A 95 -8.00 3.33 -6.66
CA PRO A 95 -7.81 2.80 -8.00
C PRO A 95 -6.33 2.80 -8.43
N VAL A 96 -5.92 1.78 -9.18
CA VAL A 96 -4.53 1.64 -9.67
C VAL A 96 -4.09 2.81 -10.57
N ASP A 97 -4.98 3.33 -11.39
CA ASP A 97 -4.72 4.48 -12.26
C ASP A 97 -4.49 5.76 -11.47
N VAL A 98 -5.18 5.97 -10.35
CA VAL A 98 -4.92 7.10 -9.45
C VAL A 98 -3.53 6.97 -8.81
N ALA A 99 -3.16 5.77 -8.34
CA ALA A 99 -1.84 5.52 -7.75
C ALA A 99 -0.71 5.78 -8.77
N ILE A 100 -0.88 5.32 -10.01
CA ILE A 100 0.09 5.51 -11.10
C ILE A 100 0.18 6.99 -11.48
N ASN A 101 -0.95 7.68 -11.65
CA ASN A 101 -0.96 9.10 -11.99
C ASN A 101 -0.25 9.95 -10.93
N LEU A 102 -0.47 9.67 -9.64
CA LEU A 102 0.29 10.30 -8.57
C LEU A 102 1.79 9.96 -8.67
N THR A 103 2.13 8.71 -8.98
CA THR A 103 3.54 8.29 -9.11
C THR A 103 4.27 9.05 -10.22
N LEU A 104 3.63 9.21 -11.38
CA LEU A 104 4.16 9.98 -12.49
C LEU A 104 4.29 11.47 -12.12
N ALA A 105 3.25 12.05 -11.52
CA ALA A 105 3.26 13.45 -11.11
C ALA A 105 4.32 13.75 -10.04
N ALA A 106 4.42 12.90 -9.01
CA ALA A 106 5.41 13.02 -7.95
C ALA A 106 6.83 12.85 -8.48
N GLY A 107 7.06 11.89 -9.39
CA GLY A 107 8.35 11.69 -10.06
C GLY A 107 8.77 12.93 -10.86
N TRP A 108 7.88 13.45 -11.71
CA TRP A 108 8.11 14.69 -12.46
C TRP A 108 8.41 15.87 -11.54
N TYR A 109 7.57 16.09 -10.52
CA TYR A 109 7.72 17.22 -9.60
C TYR A 109 9.06 17.16 -8.86
N THR A 110 9.43 15.98 -8.36
CA THR A 110 10.68 15.73 -7.63
C THR A 110 11.89 15.95 -8.51
N ALA A 111 11.85 15.52 -9.77
CA ALA A 111 12.96 15.68 -10.72
C ALA A 111 13.18 17.15 -11.13
N VAL A 112 12.09 17.90 -11.36
CA VAL A 112 12.14 19.29 -11.83
C VAL A 112 12.43 20.26 -10.69
N HIS A 113 11.70 20.16 -9.58
CA HIS A 113 11.74 21.15 -8.50
C HIS A 113 12.79 20.85 -7.44
N ARG A 114 13.28 19.61 -7.38
CA ARG A 114 14.34 19.15 -6.45
C ARG A 114 14.11 19.66 -5.02
N PRO A 115 12.98 19.29 -4.39
CA PRO A 115 12.65 19.78 -3.06
C PRO A 115 13.78 19.45 -2.08
N LYS A 116 14.09 20.40 -1.18
CA LYS A 116 15.17 20.22 -0.18
C LYS A 116 14.92 19.03 0.73
N ASN A 117 13.65 18.79 1.07
CA ASN A 117 13.21 17.68 1.89
C ASN A 117 12.59 16.60 1.01
N MET A 118 12.75 15.34 1.42
CA MET A 118 12.06 14.22 0.79
C MET A 118 10.57 14.37 1.07
N LEU A 119 9.77 14.41 0.00
CA LEU A 119 8.32 14.55 0.11
C LEU A 119 7.68 13.18 0.24
N VAL A 120 6.64 13.11 1.09
CA VAL A 120 5.84 11.91 1.31
C VAL A 120 4.41 12.20 0.87
N TYR A 121 3.90 11.43 -0.10
CA TYR A 121 2.56 11.57 -0.64
C TYR A 121 1.70 10.40 -0.18
N ASN A 122 0.68 10.67 0.65
CA ASN A 122 -0.31 9.67 1.02
C ASN A 122 -1.40 9.61 -0.06
N CYS A 123 -1.51 8.48 -0.75
CA CYS A 123 -2.55 8.24 -1.75
C CYS A 123 -3.61 7.37 -1.08
N THR A 124 -4.46 8.02 -0.29
CA THR A 124 -5.42 7.36 0.60
C THR A 124 -6.71 8.17 0.62
N THR A 125 -7.84 7.51 0.86
CA THR A 125 -9.15 8.19 1.00
C THR A 125 -9.67 8.15 2.43
N GLY A 126 -9.21 7.20 3.24
CA GLY A 126 -9.80 6.86 4.54
C GLY A 126 -9.76 7.97 5.59
N GLY A 127 -8.82 8.91 5.50
CA GLY A 127 -8.75 10.06 6.40
C GLY A 127 -9.74 11.19 6.08
N ILE A 128 -10.31 11.21 4.87
CA ILE A 128 -11.19 12.29 4.37
C ILE A 128 -12.60 11.76 4.09
N ASN A 129 -12.69 10.57 3.49
CA ASN A 129 -13.94 9.90 3.15
C ASN A 129 -13.82 8.41 3.52
N PRO A 130 -13.96 8.06 4.82
CA PRO A 130 -13.82 6.69 5.27
C PRO A 130 -14.96 5.81 4.74
N PHE A 131 -14.58 4.61 4.29
CA PHE A 131 -15.50 3.52 3.97
C PHE A 131 -15.15 2.35 4.88
N PHE A 132 -16.10 1.83 5.64
CA PHE A 132 -15.85 0.78 6.64
C PHE A 132 -16.13 -0.61 6.07
N TRP A 133 -15.41 -1.64 6.55
CA TRP A 133 -15.65 -3.02 6.13
C TRP A 133 -17.07 -3.52 6.41
N GLY A 134 -17.75 -2.97 7.42
CA GLY A 134 -19.15 -3.29 7.71
C GLY A 134 -20.17 -2.72 6.72
N GLU A 135 -19.76 -1.81 5.84
CA GLU A 135 -20.62 -1.20 4.80
C GLU A 135 -20.52 -1.90 3.44
N MET A 136 -19.64 -2.92 3.35
CA MET A 136 -19.33 -3.69 2.13
C MET A 136 -20.22 -4.92 2.02
#